data_AF-A0AAD9PV08-F1
#
_entry.id   AF-A0AAD9PV08-F1
#
_cell.length_a   1.000
_cell.length_b   1.000
_cell.length_c   1.000
_cell.angle_alpha   90.00
_cell.angle_beta   90.00
_cell.angle_gamma   90.00
#
_symmetry.space_group_name_H-M   'P 1'
#
loop_
_entity.id
_entity.type
_entity.pdbx_description
1 polymer ?
#
loop_
_entity_poly.entity_id
_entity_poly.type
_entity_poly.pdbx_seq_one_letter_code
_entity_poly.pdbx_strand_id
1 'polypeptide(L)'
;MQHVADKHDNHPSPLFKKCAHDEEIENRRWIRIGTKAYDKLNSLLTNVHLVNDIRKLSPDSQTSFLEGFHSTLNHWHPKMVCFSWLGTYCRHILAVLHFNENVNRQRKTAENGEEYFRVTYPKFKLGDEVVQEVAVPPTYGYVQAIREELFSVTTKSQLQSYKIVAERYKTKVPPSLSSQFKERVTKPEAVNKYRERQKRASTHLYPSVEDQSVLQSTTTAPVREAKKQRKCRKCGRPMKGHTTSLCNSLTD
;
A
#
# COMPACT_ATOMS: atom_id res chain seq x y z
N MET A 1 -15.87 -26.39 -11.39
CA MET A 1 -15.98 -27.23 -12.61
C MET A 1 -17.40 -27.61 -13.00
N GLN A 2 -18.34 -27.75 -12.06
CA GLN A 2 -19.72 -28.16 -12.37
C GLN A 2 -20.44 -27.22 -13.37
N HIS A 3 -20.36 -25.90 -13.18
CA HIS A 3 -20.92 -24.90 -14.11
C HIS A 3 -20.49 -25.12 -15.57
N VAL A 4 -19.20 -25.38 -15.81
CA VAL A 4 -18.65 -25.55 -17.17
C VAL A 4 -19.17 -26.83 -17.86
N ALA A 5 -19.68 -27.77 -17.07
CA ALA A 5 -20.27 -29.03 -17.52
C ALA A 5 -21.80 -29.06 -17.41
N ASP A 6 -22.44 -27.88 -17.44
CA ASP A 6 -23.90 -27.71 -17.40
C ASP A 6 -24.57 -28.24 -16.12
N LYS A 7 -23.83 -28.23 -15.00
CA LYS A 7 -24.37 -28.57 -13.69
C LYS A 7 -24.41 -27.30 -12.85
N HIS A 8 -25.61 -26.75 -12.68
CA HIS A 8 -25.82 -25.44 -12.05
C HIS A 8 -26.28 -25.52 -10.60
N ASP A 9 -26.69 -26.70 -10.13
CA ASP A 9 -27.19 -26.95 -8.77
C ASP A 9 -26.32 -27.95 -7.99
N ASN A 10 -26.59 -28.06 -6.68
CA ASN A 10 -25.97 -29.02 -5.77
C ASN A 10 -24.44 -28.96 -5.77
N HIS A 11 -23.91 -27.74 -5.80
CA HIS A 11 -22.48 -27.52 -5.67
C HIS A 11 -21.96 -27.97 -4.30
N PRO A 12 -20.72 -28.48 -4.23
CA PRO A 12 -20.14 -28.99 -2.98
C PRO A 12 -19.84 -27.90 -1.95
N SER A 13 -19.90 -26.62 -2.33
CA SER A 13 -19.65 -25.51 -1.41
C SER A 13 -20.90 -25.21 -0.58
N PRO A 14 -20.79 -25.11 0.77
CA PRO A 14 -21.93 -24.75 1.62
C PRO A 14 -22.42 -23.31 1.38
N LEU A 15 -21.54 -22.42 0.90
CA LEU A 15 -21.83 -21.02 0.63
C LEU A 15 -22.39 -20.78 -0.78
N PHE A 16 -21.97 -21.57 -1.76
CA PHE A 16 -22.37 -21.44 -3.16
C PHE A 16 -22.98 -22.75 -3.62
N LYS A 17 -24.25 -22.98 -3.30
CA LYS A 17 -24.98 -24.24 -3.60
C LYS A 17 -25.50 -24.32 -5.05
N LYS A 18 -25.65 -23.17 -5.72
CA LYS A 18 -26.05 -23.04 -7.11
C LYS A 18 -25.25 -21.92 -7.82
N CYS A 19 -25.27 -21.90 -9.15
CA CYS A 19 -24.63 -20.84 -9.94
C CYS A 19 -25.34 -19.49 -9.76
N ALA A 20 -24.57 -18.39 -9.86
CA ALA A 20 -25.05 -17.03 -9.69
C ALA A 20 -25.31 -16.37 -11.06
N HIS A 21 -26.43 -16.74 -11.67
CA HIS A 21 -27.01 -16.07 -12.85
C HIS A 21 -28.52 -16.31 -12.84
N ASP A 22 -29.25 -15.51 -13.61
CA ASP A 22 -30.69 -15.68 -13.81
C ASP A 22 -30.99 -16.99 -14.59
N GLU A 23 -32.24 -17.42 -14.60
CA GLU A 23 -32.65 -18.74 -15.14
C GLU A 23 -32.36 -18.90 -16.65
N GLU A 24 -32.27 -17.79 -17.38
CA GLU A 24 -31.97 -17.80 -18.81
C GLU A 24 -30.46 -17.79 -19.06
N ILE A 25 -29.91 -18.98 -19.30
CA ILE A 25 -28.58 -19.11 -19.90
C ILE A 25 -28.76 -19.21 -21.41
N GLU A 26 -28.06 -18.34 -22.16
CA GLU A 26 -28.01 -18.41 -23.62
C GLU A 26 -27.60 -19.81 -24.11
N ASN A 27 -28.17 -20.22 -25.25
CA ASN A 27 -27.87 -21.52 -25.84
C ASN A 27 -26.38 -21.61 -26.22
N ARG A 28 -25.64 -22.48 -25.53
CA ARG A 28 -24.21 -22.67 -25.69
C ARG A 28 -23.83 -24.14 -25.62
N ARG A 29 -22.66 -24.47 -26.19
CA ARG A 29 -22.08 -25.80 -26.08
C ARG A 29 -21.32 -25.95 -24.76
N TRP A 30 -21.67 -26.99 -24.01
CA TRP A 30 -21.04 -27.32 -22.72
C TRP A 30 -19.92 -28.35 -22.87
N ILE A 31 -18.95 -28.30 -21.96
CA ILE A 31 -17.85 -29.27 -21.95
C ILE A 31 -18.33 -30.53 -21.24
N ARG A 32 -18.29 -31.67 -21.94
CA ARG A 32 -18.68 -32.97 -21.35
C ARG A 32 -17.59 -33.49 -20.41
N ILE A 33 -18.01 -34.01 -19.26
CA ILE A 33 -17.15 -34.69 -18.29
C ILE A 33 -16.48 -35.91 -18.95
N GLY A 34 -15.19 -36.10 -18.71
CA GLY A 34 -14.40 -37.20 -19.28
C GLY A 34 -13.83 -36.92 -20.68
N THR A 35 -14.01 -35.71 -21.22
CA THR A 35 -13.30 -35.28 -22.43
C THR A 35 -11.90 -34.75 -22.08
N LYS A 36 -10.94 -34.90 -22.99
CA LYS A 36 -9.59 -34.31 -22.83
C LYS A 36 -9.63 -32.79 -22.57
N ALA A 37 -10.62 -32.11 -23.15
CA ALA A 37 -10.85 -30.69 -22.91
C ALA A 37 -11.24 -30.39 -21.46
N TYR A 38 -12.15 -31.21 -20.90
CA TYR A 38 -12.52 -31.13 -19.49
C TYR A 38 -11.32 -31.34 -18.56
N ASP A 39 -10.54 -32.40 -18.80
CA ASP A 39 -9.43 -32.75 -17.92
C ASP A 39 -8.33 -31.69 -17.93
N LYS A 40 -8.01 -31.15 -19.12
CA LYS A 40 -7.03 -30.07 -19.26
C LYS A 40 -7.48 -28.79 -18.56
N LEU A 41 -8.76 -28.42 -18.71
CA LEU A 41 -9.31 -27.24 -18.05
C LEU A 41 -9.36 -27.42 -16.52
N ASN A 42 -9.79 -28.59 -16.05
CA ASN A 42 -9.79 -28.92 -14.62
C ASN A 42 -8.37 -28.80 -14.05
N SER A 43 -7.38 -29.41 -14.69
CA SER A 43 -5.97 -29.35 -14.32
C SER A 43 -5.45 -27.90 -14.18
N LEU A 44 -5.83 -27.02 -15.11
CA LEU A 44 -5.42 -25.61 -15.08
C LEU A 44 -6.11 -24.85 -13.94
N LEU A 45 -7.43 -25.00 -13.79
CA LEU A 45 -8.22 -24.25 -12.80
C LEU A 45 -8.01 -24.75 -11.36
N THR A 46 -7.64 -26.01 -11.17
CA THR A 46 -7.34 -26.58 -9.85
C THR A 46 -5.84 -26.61 -9.54
N ASN A 47 -5.01 -25.95 -10.34
CA ASN A 47 -3.57 -25.88 -10.10
C ASN A 47 -3.30 -25.21 -8.73
N VAL A 48 -2.47 -25.85 -7.90
CA VAL A 48 -2.16 -25.38 -6.54
C VAL A 48 -1.62 -23.94 -6.54
N HIS A 49 -0.80 -23.56 -7.51
CA HIS A 49 -0.27 -22.21 -7.61
C HIS A 49 -1.37 -21.20 -7.90
N LEU A 50 -2.22 -21.47 -8.91
CA LEU A 50 -3.35 -20.60 -9.25
C LEU A 50 -4.29 -20.42 -8.06
N VAL A 51 -4.67 -21.50 -7.38
CA VAL A 51 -5.59 -21.43 -6.24
C VAL A 51 -4.95 -20.67 -5.08
N ASN A 52 -3.64 -20.85 -4.83
CA ASN A 52 -2.93 -20.10 -3.79
C ASN A 52 -2.77 -18.62 -4.13
N ASP A 53 -2.60 -18.28 -5.41
CA ASP A 53 -2.51 -16.90 -5.86
C ASP A 53 -3.88 -16.22 -5.78
N ILE A 54 -4.97 -16.89 -6.15
CA ILE A 54 -6.34 -16.38 -5.97
C ILE A 54 -6.62 -16.04 -4.51
N ARG A 55 -6.16 -16.87 -3.55
CA ARG A 55 -6.31 -16.58 -2.11
C ARG A 55 -5.53 -15.36 -1.63
N LYS A 56 -4.48 -14.98 -2.36
CA LYS A 56 -3.65 -13.80 -2.07
C LYS A 56 -4.10 -12.55 -2.82
N LEU A 57 -5.06 -12.68 -3.75
CA LEU A 57 -5.68 -11.51 -4.36
C LEU A 57 -6.37 -10.72 -3.25
N SER A 58 -6.07 -9.43 -3.21
CA SER A 58 -6.87 -8.50 -2.43
C SER A 58 -8.31 -8.54 -2.96
N PRO A 59 -9.33 -8.55 -2.10
CA PRO A 59 -10.71 -8.37 -2.54
C PRO A 59 -10.83 -7.10 -3.39
N ASP A 60 -11.78 -7.06 -4.33
CA ASP A 60 -12.06 -5.91 -5.22
C ASP A 60 -12.35 -4.59 -4.48
N SER A 61 -12.44 -4.63 -3.15
CA SER A 61 -12.48 -3.45 -2.32
C SER A 61 -11.30 -2.54 -2.61
N GLN A 62 -11.61 -1.37 -3.18
CA GLN A 62 -10.64 -0.33 -3.50
C GLN A 62 -9.93 0.14 -2.23
N THR A 63 -8.61 -0.06 -2.14
CA THR A 63 -7.79 0.37 -1.00
C THR A 63 -7.45 1.86 -1.03
N SER A 64 -7.80 2.57 -2.11
CA SER A 64 -7.48 4.00 -2.33
C SER A 64 -7.91 4.88 -1.16
N PHE A 65 -9.06 4.60 -0.56
CA PHE A 65 -9.59 5.33 0.59
C PHE A 65 -8.70 5.16 1.83
N LEU A 66 -8.32 3.91 2.12
CA LEU A 66 -7.45 3.57 3.24
C LEU A 66 -6.03 4.16 3.04
N GLU A 67 -5.51 4.06 1.82
CA GLU A 67 -4.22 4.65 1.44
C GLU A 67 -4.25 6.18 1.56
N GLY A 68 -5.34 6.83 1.14
CA GLY A 68 -5.55 8.26 1.29
C GLY A 68 -5.58 8.70 2.75
N PHE A 69 -6.25 7.94 3.62
CA PHE A 69 -6.24 8.19 5.05
C PHE A 69 -4.84 8.04 5.64
N HIS A 70 -4.11 6.97 5.31
CA HIS A 70 -2.75 6.77 5.78
C HIS A 70 -1.80 7.88 5.34
N SER A 71 -1.94 8.38 4.10
CA SER A 71 -1.19 9.53 3.60
C SER A 71 -1.47 10.78 4.44
N THR A 72 -2.75 11.06 4.70
CA THR A 72 -3.18 12.17 5.57
C THR A 72 -2.61 12.02 6.98
N LEU A 73 -2.71 10.84 7.58
CA LEU A 73 -2.20 10.57 8.92
C LEU A 73 -0.68 10.79 9.00
N ASN A 74 0.08 10.34 8.01
CA ASN A 74 1.52 10.55 7.95
C ASN A 74 1.90 12.03 7.84
N HIS A 75 1.07 12.86 7.17
CA HIS A 75 1.27 14.31 7.12
C HIS A 75 1.13 14.96 8.50
N TRP A 76 0.07 14.60 9.25
CA TRP A 76 -0.20 15.18 10.57
C TRP A 76 0.64 14.59 11.71
N HIS A 77 1.03 13.33 11.58
CA HIS A 77 1.83 12.58 12.56
C HIS A 77 2.98 11.84 11.85
N PRO A 78 4.03 12.55 11.42
CA PRO A 78 5.17 11.93 10.75
C PRO A 78 5.89 10.95 11.68
N LYS A 79 6.21 9.76 11.17
CA LYS A 79 6.93 8.71 11.94
C LYS A 79 8.30 9.15 12.47
N MET A 80 8.93 10.10 11.79
CA MET A 80 10.27 10.60 12.12
C MET A 80 10.28 11.57 13.31
N VAL A 81 9.11 11.99 13.80
CA VAL A 81 9.00 12.95 14.89
C VAL A 81 8.38 12.25 16.10
N CYS A 82 9.03 12.37 17.26
CA CYS A 82 8.51 11.83 18.51
C CYS A 82 7.49 12.82 19.10
N PHE A 83 6.31 12.31 19.46
CA PHE A 83 5.28 13.06 20.16
C PHE A 83 4.96 12.38 21.49
N SER A 84 4.51 13.17 22.47
CA SER A 84 3.87 12.60 23.65
C SER A 84 2.61 11.85 23.25
N TRP A 85 2.13 10.93 24.10
CA TRP A 85 0.89 10.21 23.81
C TRP A 85 -0.28 11.16 23.53
N LEU A 86 -0.43 12.22 24.32
CA LEU A 86 -1.48 13.22 24.11
C LEU A 86 -1.27 13.98 22.79
N GLY A 87 -0.03 14.33 22.45
CA GLY A 87 0.29 14.96 21.17
C GLY A 87 -0.03 14.07 19.97
N THR A 88 0.31 12.79 20.05
CA THR A 88 -0.07 11.77 19.05
C THR A 88 -1.60 11.71 18.93
N TYR A 89 -2.32 11.60 20.04
CA TYR A 89 -3.78 11.51 20.05
C TYR A 89 -4.43 12.74 19.40
N CYS A 90 -4.03 13.96 19.78
CA CYS A 90 -4.55 15.19 19.19
C CYS A 90 -4.25 15.27 17.68
N ARG A 91 -3.06 14.87 17.23
CA ARG A 91 -2.71 14.85 15.79
C ARG A 91 -3.53 13.83 15.00
N HIS A 92 -3.83 12.68 15.59
CA HIS A 92 -4.72 11.69 14.97
C HIS A 92 -6.14 12.27 14.81
N ILE A 93 -6.65 12.97 15.83
CA ILE A 93 -7.94 13.66 15.73
C ILE A 93 -7.91 14.70 14.60
N LEU A 94 -6.86 15.52 14.52
CA LEU A 94 -6.73 16.50 13.43
C LEU A 94 -6.67 15.83 12.05
N ALA A 95 -5.96 14.71 11.91
CA ALA A 95 -5.93 13.94 10.68
C ALA A 95 -7.31 13.41 10.29
N VAL A 96 -8.08 12.89 11.27
CA VAL A 96 -9.44 12.39 11.06
C VAL A 96 -10.39 13.53 10.67
N LEU A 97 -10.35 14.67 11.37
CA LEU A 97 -11.16 15.84 11.03
C LEU A 97 -10.86 16.32 9.61
N HIS A 98 -9.56 16.47 9.28
CA HIS A 98 -9.12 16.88 7.95
C HIS A 98 -9.58 15.89 6.88
N PHE A 99 -9.41 14.59 7.12
CA PHE A 99 -9.80 13.55 6.17
C PHE A 99 -11.31 13.51 5.95
N ASN A 100 -12.11 13.53 7.02
CA ASN A 100 -13.57 13.52 6.92
C ASN A 100 -14.12 14.72 6.15
N GLU A 101 -13.54 15.91 6.35
CA GLU A 101 -13.93 17.12 5.61
C GLU A 101 -13.54 17.03 4.13
N ASN A 102 -12.42 16.37 3.80
CA ASN A 102 -11.79 16.47 2.48
C ASN A 102 -11.85 15.19 1.61
N VAL A 103 -12.47 14.11 2.09
CA VAL A 103 -12.48 12.82 1.37
C VAL A 103 -13.43 12.81 0.17
N ASN A 104 -14.56 13.48 0.27
CA ASN A 104 -15.59 13.55 -0.79
C ASN A 104 -15.63 14.93 -1.44
N ARG A 105 -14.45 15.51 -1.70
CA ARG A 105 -14.37 16.82 -2.37
C ARG A 105 -14.96 16.73 -3.78
N GLN A 106 -15.79 17.71 -4.09
CA GLN A 106 -16.40 17.84 -5.41
C GLN A 106 -15.32 18.03 -6.50
N ARG A 107 -15.65 17.62 -7.72
CA ARG A 107 -14.79 17.84 -8.88
C ARG A 107 -14.66 19.34 -9.14
N LYS A 108 -13.47 19.75 -9.55
CA LYS A 108 -13.21 21.11 -9.98
C LYS A 108 -13.93 21.34 -11.30
N THR A 109 -14.66 22.44 -11.41
CA THR A 109 -15.22 22.92 -12.68
C THR A 109 -14.25 23.90 -13.35
N ALA A 110 -14.21 23.88 -14.68
CA ALA A 110 -13.52 24.85 -15.50
C ALA A 110 -14.35 26.15 -15.62
N GLU A 111 -13.75 27.22 -16.14
CA GLU A 111 -14.40 28.54 -16.27
C GLU A 111 -15.66 28.51 -17.14
N ASN A 112 -15.74 27.55 -18.07
CA ASN A 112 -16.89 27.29 -18.93
C ASN A 112 -18.01 26.46 -18.26
N GLY A 113 -17.84 26.06 -16.98
CA GLY A 113 -18.80 25.25 -16.24
C GLY A 113 -18.66 23.73 -16.43
N GLU A 114 -17.74 23.27 -17.28
CA GLU A 114 -17.50 21.84 -17.52
C GLU A 114 -16.58 21.22 -16.45
N GLU A 115 -16.60 19.89 -16.30
CA GLU A 115 -15.70 19.18 -15.39
C GLU A 115 -14.23 19.33 -15.83
N TYR A 116 -13.36 19.75 -14.91
CA TYR A 116 -11.94 19.91 -15.17
C TYR A 116 -11.19 18.59 -15.00
N PHE A 117 -10.59 18.11 -16.08
CA PHE A 117 -9.70 16.95 -16.08
C PHE A 117 -8.25 17.36 -16.28
N ARG A 118 -7.34 16.69 -15.57
CA ARG A 118 -5.90 16.83 -15.79
C ARG A 118 -5.40 15.67 -16.64
N VAL A 119 -4.82 15.98 -17.79
CA VAL A 119 -4.14 15.00 -18.63
C VAL A 119 -2.66 14.97 -18.27
N THR A 120 -2.12 13.78 -18.03
CA THR A 120 -0.70 13.54 -17.76
C THR A 120 -0.16 12.46 -18.70
N TYR A 121 1.14 12.50 -18.98
CA TYR A 121 1.81 11.55 -19.89
C TYR A 121 2.93 10.81 -19.15
N PRO A 122 2.63 9.76 -18.38
CA PRO A 122 3.63 9.07 -17.58
C PRO A 122 4.64 8.31 -18.43
N LYS A 123 5.93 8.44 -18.08
CA LYS A 123 7.04 7.77 -18.79
C LYS A 123 6.85 6.24 -18.91
N PHE A 124 6.27 5.59 -17.91
CA PHE A 124 6.07 4.13 -17.92
C PHE A 124 5.02 3.67 -18.96
N LYS A 125 4.13 4.57 -19.37
CA LYS A 125 3.19 4.35 -20.48
C LYS A 125 3.76 4.74 -21.84
N LEU A 126 5.06 5.05 -21.92
CA LEU A 126 5.76 5.33 -23.18
C LEU A 126 5.14 6.46 -24.03
N GLY A 127 4.46 7.42 -23.39
CA GLY A 127 3.83 8.54 -24.06
C GLY A 127 2.30 8.50 -24.09
N ASP A 128 1.67 7.40 -23.66
CA ASP A 128 0.20 7.38 -23.57
C ASP A 128 -0.30 8.27 -22.44
N GLU A 129 -1.48 8.85 -22.67
CA GLU A 129 -2.17 9.72 -21.74
C GLU A 129 -2.79 8.97 -20.54
N VAL A 130 -2.91 9.70 -19.45
CA VAL A 130 -3.73 9.37 -18.29
C VAL A 130 -4.57 10.59 -17.96
N VAL A 131 -5.88 10.44 -18.07
CA VAL A 131 -6.86 11.44 -17.65
C VAL A 131 -7.13 11.24 -16.16
N GLN A 132 -7.02 12.32 -15.38
CA GLN A 132 -7.25 12.33 -13.95
C GLN A 132 -8.35 13.33 -13.61
N GLU A 133 -9.30 12.92 -12.78
CA GLU A 133 -10.26 13.83 -12.15
C GLU A 133 -9.55 14.69 -11.11
N VAL A 134 -9.81 15.99 -11.14
CA VAL A 134 -9.22 16.93 -10.18
C VAL A 134 -10.29 17.42 -9.24
N ALA A 135 -10.15 17.12 -7.96
CA ALA A 135 -11.02 17.68 -6.93
C ALA A 135 -10.69 19.16 -6.64
N VAL A 136 -11.67 19.92 -6.16
CA VAL A 136 -11.46 21.28 -5.64
C VAL A 136 -10.42 21.29 -4.52
N PRO A 137 -9.69 22.41 -4.27
CA PRO A 137 -8.74 22.50 -3.16
C PRO A 137 -9.33 22.09 -1.80
N PRO A 138 -8.52 21.57 -0.87
CA PRO A 138 -9.02 21.18 0.44
C PRO A 138 -9.51 22.36 1.26
N THR A 139 -10.51 22.12 2.09
CA THR A 139 -11.06 23.07 3.05
C THR A 139 -10.55 22.78 4.46
N TYR A 140 -10.63 23.79 5.33
CA TYR A 140 -10.10 23.76 6.69
C TYR A 140 -11.11 24.35 7.69
N GLY A 141 -12.40 24.10 7.49
CA GLY A 141 -13.48 24.58 8.37
C GLY A 141 -13.29 24.13 9.81
N TYR A 142 -12.86 22.88 10.03
CA TYR A 142 -12.50 22.39 11.37
C TYR A 142 -11.41 23.23 12.06
N VAL A 143 -10.44 23.77 11.30
CA VAL A 143 -9.36 24.61 11.86
C VAL A 143 -9.95 25.95 12.31
N GLN A 144 -10.84 26.52 11.51
CA GLN A 144 -11.52 27.76 11.86
C GLN A 144 -12.35 27.58 13.14
N ALA A 145 -13.14 26.51 13.25
CA ALA A 145 -13.91 26.22 14.44
C ALA A 145 -13.02 26.04 15.69
N ILE A 146 -11.91 25.30 15.58
CA ILE A 146 -10.94 25.15 16.69
C ILE A 146 -10.33 26.51 17.06
N ARG A 147 -10.02 27.34 16.07
CA ARG A 147 -9.43 28.67 16.28
C ARG A 147 -10.41 29.59 17.00
N GLU A 148 -11.65 29.65 16.55
CA GLU A 148 -12.72 30.45 17.17
C GLU A 148 -12.96 30.02 18.62
N GLU A 149 -13.03 28.71 18.87
CA GLU A 149 -13.13 28.16 20.22
C GLU A 149 -11.92 28.53 21.08
N LEU A 150 -10.69 28.44 20.54
CA LEU A 150 -9.48 28.79 21.28
C LEU A 150 -9.47 30.28 21.68
N PHE A 151 -9.94 31.17 20.82
CA PHE A 151 -9.99 32.60 21.08
C PHE A 151 -11.23 33.03 21.88
N SER A 152 -12.27 32.19 21.99
CA SER A 152 -13.45 32.46 22.83
C SER A 152 -13.16 32.30 24.34
N VAL A 153 -12.04 31.65 24.68
CA VAL A 153 -11.60 31.39 26.07
C VAL A 153 -11.07 32.68 26.70
N THR A 154 -11.94 33.44 27.33
CA THR A 154 -11.59 34.72 27.98
C THR A 154 -11.66 34.66 29.50
N THR A 155 -12.38 33.68 30.07
CA THR A 155 -12.61 33.59 31.52
C THR A 155 -11.73 32.53 32.21
N LYS A 156 -11.42 32.77 33.49
CA LYS A 156 -10.70 31.79 34.33
C LYS A 156 -11.47 30.47 34.49
N SER A 157 -12.81 30.53 34.50
CA SER A 157 -13.67 29.34 34.60
C SER A 157 -13.51 28.42 33.39
N GLN A 158 -13.56 28.97 32.17
CA GLN A 158 -13.33 28.20 30.93
C GLN A 158 -11.91 27.61 30.87
N LEU A 159 -10.89 28.39 31.27
CA LEU A 159 -9.52 27.84 31.38
C LEU A 159 -9.45 26.66 32.34
N GLN A 160 -10.19 26.71 33.45
CA GLN A 160 -10.25 25.61 34.42
C GLN A 160 -10.92 24.38 33.81
N SER A 161 -11.98 24.53 33.00
CA SER A 161 -12.59 23.37 32.32
C SER A 161 -11.62 22.70 31.34
N TYR A 162 -10.82 23.44 30.57
CA TYR A 162 -9.82 22.82 29.69
C TYR A 162 -8.71 22.11 30.47
N LYS A 163 -8.30 22.64 31.64
CA LYS A 163 -7.36 21.94 32.52
C LYS A 163 -7.92 20.62 33.01
N ILE A 164 -9.19 20.58 33.41
CA ILE A 164 -9.87 19.34 33.83
C ILE A 164 -9.88 18.32 32.69
N VAL A 165 -10.18 18.78 31.46
CA VAL A 165 -10.13 17.90 30.28
C VAL A 165 -8.70 17.39 30.04
N ALA A 166 -7.69 18.25 30.12
CA ALA A 166 -6.29 17.85 29.96
C ALA A 166 -5.87 16.78 30.99
N GLU A 167 -6.23 16.94 32.26
CA GLU A 167 -5.98 15.94 33.29
C GLU A 167 -6.71 14.62 33.02
N ARG A 168 -7.98 14.67 32.58
CA ARG A 168 -8.75 13.49 32.18
C ARG A 168 -8.08 12.68 31.07
N TYR A 169 -7.36 13.33 30.16
CA TYR A 169 -6.62 12.62 29.10
C TYR A 169 -5.25 12.14 29.55
N LYS A 170 -4.58 12.84 30.49
CA LYS A 170 -3.32 12.35 31.08
C LYS A 170 -3.49 11.00 31.78
N THR A 171 -4.65 10.74 32.40
CA THR A 171 -4.92 9.45 33.06
C THR A 171 -5.13 8.29 32.07
N LYS A 172 -5.32 8.57 30.78
CA LYS A 172 -5.51 7.55 29.72
C LYS A 172 -4.21 7.13 29.05
N VAL A 173 -3.08 7.70 29.42
CA VAL A 173 -1.78 7.36 28.82
C VAL A 173 -1.49 5.88 29.09
N PRO A 174 -1.38 5.04 28.05
CA PRO A 174 -1.06 3.63 28.22
C PRO A 174 0.36 3.49 28.76
N PRO A 175 0.65 2.40 29.48
CA PRO A 175 2.01 2.10 29.88
C PRO A 175 2.89 1.91 28.64
N SER A 176 4.19 2.18 28.76
CA SER A 176 5.11 1.98 27.64
C SER A 176 5.03 0.51 27.16
N LEU A 177 5.11 0.25 25.85
CA LEU A 177 5.19 -1.13 25.31
C LEU A 177 6.27 -1.97 26.02
N SER A 178 7.30 -1.27 26.48
CA SER A 178 8.45 -1.78 27.18
C SER A 178 8.11 -2.40 28.55
N SER A 179 7.01 -1.99 29.20
CA SER A 179 6.60 -2.49 30.53
C SER A 179 6.07 -3.92 30.51
N GLN A 180 5.74 -4.48 29.34
CA GLN A 180 5.27 -5.87 29.23
C GLN A 180 6.38 -6.88 29.54
N PHE A 181 7.66 -6.48 29.42
CA PHE A 181 8.81 -7.35 29.64
C PHE A 181 9.20 -7.31 31.12
N LYS A 182 8.71 -8.27 31.90
CA LYS A 182 8.93 -8.36 33.36
C LYS A 182 10.36 -8.70 33.73
N GLU A 183 11.07 -9.48 32.91
CA GLU A 183 12.44 -9.95 33.14
C GLU A 183 13.52 -8.91 32.78
N ARG A 184 13.21 -7.63 32.97
CA ARG A 184 14.17 -6.56 32.68
C ARG A 184 15.17 -6.44 33.81
N VAL A 185 16.44 -6.53 33.43
CA VAL A 185 17.56 -6.19 34.30
C VAL A 185 17.43 -4.75 34.76
N THR A 186 17.82 -4.50 36.02
CA THR A 186 17.77 -3.15 36.59
C THR A 186 18.76 -2.23 35.86
N LYS A 187 18.53 -0.91 35.93
CA LYS A 187 19.46 0.09 35.37
C LYS A 187 20.93 -0.15 35.76
N PRO A 188 21.29 -0.35 37.05
CA PRO A 188 22.70 -0.58 37.42
C PRO A 188 23.28 -1.86 36.79
N GLU A 189 22.51 -2.95 36.76
CA GLU A 189 22.95 -4.20 36.14
C GLU A 189 23.13 -4.05 34.62
N ALA A 190 22.22 -3.35 33.94
CA ALA A 190 22.32 -3.04 32.52
C ALA A 190 23.58 -2.22 32.19
N VAL A 191 23.90 -1.24 33.03
CA VAL A 191 25.11 -0.40 32.90
C VAL A 191 26.37 -1.25 33.11
N ASN A 192 26.39 -2.15 34.11
CA ASN A 192 27.51 -3.06 34.32
C ASN A 192 27.70 -3.98 33.12
N LYS A 193 26.63 -4.61 32.61
CA LYS A 193 26.66 -5.42 31.37
C LYS A 193 27.19 -4.62 30.17
N TYR A 194 26.85 -3.34 30.05
CA TYR A 194 27.39 -2.46 29.00
C TYR A 194 28.90 -2.22 29.17
N ARG A 195 29.35 -1.89 30.39
CA ARG A 195 30.78 -1.68 30.68
C ARG A 195 31.60 -2.94 30.42
N GLU A 196 31.08 -4.10 30.80
CA GLU A 196 31.73 -5.39 30.53
C GLU A 196 31.82 -5.68 29.02
N ARG A 197 30.78 -5.36 28.24
CA ARG A 197 30.84 -5.46 26.77
C ARG A 197 31.90 -4.53 26.16
N GLN A 198 32.04 -3.31 26.68
CA GLN A 198 33.06 -2.37 26.21
C GLN A 198 34.49 -2.84 26.50
N LYS A 199 34.70 -3.63 27.56
CA LYS A 199 36.00 -4.25 27.88
C LYS A 199 36.32 -5.48 27.02
N ARG A 200 35.32 -6.11 26.37
CA ARG A 200 35.58 -7.25 25.49
C ARG A 200 36.26 -6.75 24.23
N ALA A 201 37.39 -7.37 23.88
CA ALA A 201 38.05 -7.11 22.61
C ALA A 201 37.06 -7.32 21.45
N SER A 202 37.14 -6.46 20.44
CA SER A 202 36.35 -6.64 19.21
C SER A 202 36.56 -8.05 18.68
N THR A 203 35.48 -8.80 18.50
CA THR A 203 35.56 -10.13 17.91
C THR A 203 36.25 -10.01 16.56
N HIS A 204 37.44 -10.61 16.43
CA HIS A 204 38.16 -10.60 15.18
C HIS A 204 37.30 -11.35 14.16
N LEU A 205 37.01 -10.71 13.03
CA LEU A 205 36.25 -11.35 11.96
C LEU A 205 37.05 -12.55 11.45
N TYR A 206 36.36 -13.67 11.20
CA TYR A 206 36.92 -14.81 10.49
C TYR A 206 36.05 -15.11 9.26
N PRO A 207 36.61 -15.06 8.04
CA PRO A 207 38.00 -14.71 7.71
C PRO A 207 38.34 -13.26 8.09
N SER A 208 39.63 -12.94 8.24
CA SER A 208 40.08 -11.56 8.55
C SER A 208 39.64 -10.57 7.46
N VAL A 209 39.67 -9.27 7.74
CA VAL A 209 39.29 -8.25 6.75
C VAL A 209 40.22 -8.31 5.53
N GLU A 210 41.50 -8.59 5.78
CA GLU A 210 42.52 -8.84 4.77
C GLU A 210 42.16 -10.07 3.93
N ASP A 211 41.80 -11.19 4.56
CA ASP A 211 41.40 -12.42 3.86
C ASP A 211 40.12 -12.22 3.03
N GLN A 212 39.14 -11.48 3.56
CA GLN A 212 37.92 -11.13 2.84
C GLN A 212 38.23 -10.27 1.62
N SER A 213 39.16 -9.32 1.75
CA SER A 213 39.61 -8.46 0.64
C SER A 213 40.33 -9.29 -0.43
N VAL A 214 41.17 -10.24 -0.03
CA VAL A 214 41.84 -11.18 -0.94
C VAL A 214 40.83 -12.09 -1.64
N LEU A 215 39.88 -12.68 -0.92
CA LEU A 215 38.79 -13.49 -1.49
C LEU A 215 37.94 -12.68 -2.48
N GLN A 216 37.62 -11.43 -2.16
CA GLN A 216 36.84 -10.56 -3.03
C GLN A 216 37.64 -10.14 -4.28
N SER A 217 38.95 -9.97 -4.16
CA SER A 217 39.84 -9.67 -5.30
C SER A 217 40.06 -10.88 -6.23
N THR A 218 40.04 -12.10 -5.69
CA THR A 218 40.17 -13.35 -6.46
C THR A 218 38.83 -13.78 -7.06
N THR A 219 37.71 -13.26 -6.57
CA THR A 219 36.41 -13.40 -7.20
C THR A 219 36.36 -12.53 -8.46
N THR A 220 36.79 -13.09 -9.59
CA THR A 220 36.48 -12.47 -10.88
C THR A 220 34.96 -12.42 -11.02
N ALA A 221 34.39 -11.23 -10.96
CA ALA A 221 33.00 -11.04 -11.32
C ALA A 221 32.81 -11.68 -12.69
N PRO A 222 31.79 -12.54 -12.91
CA PRO A 222 31.55 -13.08 -14.24
C PRO A 222 31.43 -11.90 -15.18
N VAL A 223 32.30 -11.85 -16.19
CA VAL A 223 32.26 -10.83 -17.24
C VAL A 223 30.83 -10.85 -17.75
N ARG A 224 30.06 -9.81 -17.42
CA ARG A 224 28.71 -9.67 -17.94
C ARG A 224 28.89 -9.53 -19.45
N GLU A 225 28.62 -10.60 -20.19
CA GLU A 225 28.50 -10.53 -21.64
C GLU A 225 27.63 -9.32 -21.97
N ALA A 226 28.09 -8.47 -22.89
CA ALA A 226 27.36 -7.30 -23.31
C ALA A 226 25.93 -7.71 -23.66
N LYS A 227 24.94 -7.27 -22.87
CA LYS A 227 23.54 -7.61 -23.08
C LYS A 227 23.18 -7.25 -24.53
N LYS A 228 22.89 -8.26 -25.35
CA LYS A 228 22.42 -8.06 -26.74
C LYS A 228 21.30 -7.03 -26.74
N GLN A 229 21.45 -5.98 -27.53
CA GLN A 229 20.45 -4.94 -27.70
C GLN A 229 19.13 -5.58 -28.15
N ARG A 230 18.09 -5.48 -27.31
CA ARG A 230 16.78 -6.08 -27.62
C ARG A 230 16.21 -5.38 -28.86
N LYS A 231 15.88 -6.16 -29.89
CA LYS A 231 15.26 -5.69 -31.14
C LYS A 231 13.75 -5.92 -31.10
N CYS A 232 12.98 -5.04 -31.72
CA CYS A 232 11.54 -5.20 -31.88
C CYS A 232 11.24 -6.42 -32.77
N ARG A 233 10.31 -7.30 -32.36
CA ARG A 233 9.95 -8.50 -33.12
C ARG A 233 9.23 -8.21 -34.45
N LYS A 234 8.60 -7.02 -34.58
CA LYS A 234 7.88 -6.62 -35.80
C LYS A 234 8.80 -5.96 -36.85
N CYS A 235 9.65 -5.01 -36.44
CA CYS A 235 10.43 -4.19 -37.38
C CYS A 235 11.96 -4.36 -37.27
N GLY A 236 12.45 -5.18 -36.33
CA GLY A 236 13.89 -5.46 -36.17
C GLY A 236 14.75 -4.32 -35.61
N ARG A 237 14.20 -3.12 -35.40
CA ARG A 237 14.94 -1.96 -34.86
C ARG A 237 15.22 -2.10 -33.35
N PRO A 238 16.29 -1.46 -32.83
CA PRO A 238 16.59 -1.47 -31.40
C PRO A 238 15.42 -0.91 -30.58
N MET A 239 15.04 -1.58 -29.49
CA MET A 239 13.92 -1.18 -28.62
C MET A 239 14.15 0.14 -27.87
N LYS A 240 15.38 0.67 -27.86
CA LYS A 240 15.72 1.92 -27.17
C LYS A 240 15.17 3.10 -27.98
N GLY A 241 14.06 3.70 -27.51
CA GLY A 241 13.38 4.82 -28.19
C GLY A 241 12.37 4.41 -29.26
N HIS A 242 11.99 3.12 -29.33
CA HIS A 242 11.07 2.61 -30.33
C HIS A 242 9.62 2.62 -29.82
N THR A 243 8.77 3.50 -30.36
CA THR A 243 7.33 3.55 -30.07
C THR A 243 6.53 2.63 -31.01
N THR A 244 5.34 2.21 -30.60
CA THR A 244 4.42 1.40 -31.43
C THR A 244 3.96 2.13 -32.69
N SER A 245 3.82 3.45 -32.64
CA SER A 245 3.49 4.30 -33.80
C SER A 245 4.57 4.27 -34.89
N LEU A 246 5.85 4.22 -34.52
CA LEU A 246 6.98 4.08 -35.45
C LEU A 246 7.11 2.68 -36.08
N CYS A 247 6.34 1.71 -35.59
CA CYS A 247 6.33 0.34 -36.12
C CYS A 247 5.36 0.19 -37.31
N ASN A 248 4.34 1.05 -37.38
CA ASN A 248 3.29 0.99 -38.39
C ASN A 248 3.60 1.83 -39.65
N SER A 249 4.72 2.54 -39.68
CA SER A 249 5.14 3.37 -40.83
C SER A 249 6.00 2.63 -41.85
N LEU A 250 5.88 1.30 -41.94
CA LEU A 250 6.63 0.45 -42.89
C LEU A 250 5.72 -0.62 -43.52
N THR A 251 4.50 -0.22 -43.87
CA THR A 251 3.67 -0.94 -44.83
C THR A 251 3.38 -0.01 -45.99
N ASP A 252 4.36 0.12 -46.88
CA ASP A 252 4.21 0.39 -48.30
C ASP A 252 5.20 -0.53 -49.03
#